data_AF-A0A439CS62-F1
#
_entry.id   AF-A0A439CS62-F1
#
_cell.length_a   1.000
_cell.length_b   1.000
_cell.length_c   1.000
_cell.angle_alpha   90.00
_cell.angle_beta   90.00
_cell.angle_gamma   90.00
#
_symmetry.space_group_name_H-M   'P 1'
#
loop_
_entity.id
_entity.type
_entity.pdbx_description
1 polymer ?
#
loop_
_entity_poly.entity_id
_entity_poly.type
_entity_poly.pdbx_seq_one_letter_code
_entity_poly.pdbx_strand_id
1 'polypeptide(L)'
;MDQLLLQGIPNFSEHLPPLGMELRIHACRRFYYICQHFDVELRKGDYSRPRLVRYTYEYSLSGESRDNFLRFFFKAVDLQIDGDEPISFENIRPHFFDFAEYLFGNFFLPVKASAKKTPQLSPASEAQSQGQQDDGTGPRLSVLRRDCLIRDRHRCVVSRVFDLAEAEERYETPCGARDDEGRLLVDEPDDPAYLEVAHILPHSLMQANREGKLDPSKKSTLAILNMFDVGVAELIQGPEIDGPRNAITLTPQHHLSFGNFKVYFEHVPGTDETYTIRTFHKQSYVRRAPFPVTRELYLTQTIEPPSRRLLAVHCAIAHILHLSGAGDYIDNI
;
A
#
# COMPACT_ATOMS: atom_id res chain seq x y z
N MET A 1 -13.32 -21.29 -9.11
CA MET A 1 -13.47 -21.92 -7.78
C MET A 1 -13.67 -20.77 -6.79
N ASP A 2 -14.75 -19.99 -6.94
CA ASP A 2 -14.82 -18.62 -6.35
C ASP A 2 -15.92 -18.42 -5.30
N GLN A 3 -16.86 -19.36 -5.14
CA GLN A 3 -17.94 -19.22 -4.15
C GLN A 3 -17.71 -20.04 -2.86
N LEU A 4 -16.94 -21.12 -2.91
CA LEU A 4 -16.81 -22.06 -1.78
C LEU A 4 -15.86 -21.58 -0.67
N LEU A 5 -14.77 -20.88 -0.99
CA LEU A 5 -13.86 -20.29 0.02
C LEU A 5 -14.59 -19.25 0.89
N LEU A 6 -15.54 -18.51 0.30
CA LEU A 6 -16.31 -17.44 0.94
C LEU A 6 -17.53 -17.93 1.73
N GLN A 7 -18.02 -19.16 1.55
CA GLN A 7 -19.28 -19.65 2.13
C GLN A 7 -19.27 -19.92 3.66
N GLY A 8 -18.25 -19.47 4.37
CA GLY A 8 -18.30 -19.40 5.84
C GLY A 8 -17.20 -18.53 6.41
N ILE A 9 -16.73 -17.56 5.63
CA ILE A 9 -15.84 -16.54 6.18
C ILE A 9 -16.79 -15.67 7.03
N PRO A 10 -16.59 -15.58 8.36
CA PRO A 10 -17.40 -14.71 9.19
C PRO A 10 -17.41 -13.32 8.56
N ASN A 11 -18.58 -12.70 8.59
CA ASN A 11 -18.84 -11.45 7.89
C ASN A 11 -17.77 -10.42 8.30
N PHE A 12 -17.31 -9.56 7.38
CA PHE A 12 -16.18 -8.63 7.61
C PHE A 12 -16.33 -7.69 8.81
N SER A 13 -17.54 -7.62 9.37
CA SER A 13 -17.93 -6.81 10.53
C SER A 13 -17.95 -7.59 11.85
N GLU A 14 -17.70 -8.91 11.85
CA GLU A 14 -17.64 -9.70 13.07
C GLU A 14 -16.21 -9.69 13.59
N HIS A 15 -15.95 -8.83 14.59
CA HIS A 15 -14.76 -8.94 15.41
C HIS A 15 -14.73 -10.32 16.05
N LEU A 16 -13.86 -11.19 15.53
CA LEU A 16 -13.61 -12.48 16.13
C LEU A 16 -12.78 -12.28 17.39
N PRO A 17 -13.07 -13.04 18.46
CA PRO A 17 -12.23 -12.99 19.64
C PRO A 17 -10.78 -13.39 19.27
N PRO A 18 -9.78 -12.72 19.86
CA PRO A 18 -8.39 -13.09 19.71
C PRO A 18 -8.18 -14.57 20.00
N LEU A 19 -7.24 -15.20 19.29
CA LEU A 19 -6.85 -16.57 19.62
C LEU A 19 -6.20 -16.59 21.00
N GLY A 20 -6.56 -17.59 21.81
CA GLY A 20 -5.85 -17.89 23.04
C GLY A 20 -4.38 -18.17 22.75
N MET A 21 -3.49 -17.81 23.69
CA MET A 21 -2.03 -17.88 23.49
C MET A 21 -1.55 -19.26 23.05
N GLU A 22 -2.03 -20.33 23.69
CA GLU A 22 -1.66 -21.72 23.36
C GLU A 22 -2.09 -22.10 21.93
N LEU A 23 -3.35 -21.80 21.58
CA LEU A 23 -3.87 -22.06 20.24
C LEU A 23 -3.11 -21.26 19.18
N ARG A 24 -2.77 -20.00 19.46
CA ARG A 24 -1.97 -19.17 18.56
C ARG A 24 -0.59 -19.81 18.32
N ILE A 25 0.12 -20.19 19.38
CA ILE A 25 1.45 -20.82 19.27
C ILE A 25 1.36 -22.12 18.46
N HIS A 26 0.36 -22.95 18.73
CA HIS A 26 0.12 -24.19 18.01
C HIS A 26 -0.14 -23.97 16.51
N ALA A 27 -1.10 -23.11 16.19
CA ALA A 27 -1.45 -22.76 14.83
C ALA A 27 -0.26 -22.15 14.06
N CYS A 28 0.53 -21.29 14.72
CA CYS A 28 1.74 -20.72 14.13
C CYS A 28 2.77 -21.81 13.76
N ARG A 29 3.01 -22.76 14.66
CA ARG A 29 3.96 -23.86 14.41
C ARG A 29 3.52 -24.72 13.22
N ARG A 30 2.23 -25.11 13.20
CA ARG A 30 1.65 -25.86 12.08
C ARG A 30 1.74 -25.07 10.76
N PHE A 31 1.40 -23.79 10.78
CA PHE A 31 1.51 -22.90 9.62
C PHE A 31 2.94 -22.85 9.05
N TYR A 32 3.94 -22.57 9.90
CA TYR A 32 5.33 -22.51 9.45
C TYR A 32 5.83 -23.85 8.92
N TYR A 33 5.43 -24.96 9.54
CA TYR A 33 5.78 -26.30 9.06
C TYR A 33 5.21 -26.56 7.66
N ILE A 34 3.97 -26.13 7.38
CA ILE A 34 3.37 -26.20 6.05
C ILE A 34 4.12 -25.33 5.04
N CYS A 35 4.36 -24.06 5.36
CA CYS A 35 5.08 -23.15 4.48
C CYS A 35 6.49 -23.66 4.16
N GLN A 36 7.21 -24.19 5.16
CA GLN A 36 8.55 -24.74 4.99
C GLN A 36 8.54 -25.98 4.10
N HIS A 37 7.55 -26.87 4.24
CA HIS A 37 7.43 -28.06 3.39
C HIS A 37 7.26 -27.69 1.90
N PHE A 38 6.49 -26.64 1.60
CA PHE A 38 6.26 -26.23 0.22
C PHE A 38 7.30 -25.24 -0.34
N ASP A 39 8.13 -24.61 0.50
CA ASP A 39 9.18 -23.68 0.08
C ASP A 39 10.35 -24.42 -0.61
N VAL A 40 10.18 -24.65 -1.90
CA VAL A 40 11.18 -25.28 -2.78
C VAL A 40 11.87 -24.23 -3.66
N GLU A 41 13.03 -24.58 -4.24
CA GLU A 41 13.72 -23.70 -5.18
C GLU A 41 12.83 -23.31 -6.36
N LEU A 42 12.83 -22.01 -6.68
CA LEU A 42 12.00 -21.45 -7.73
C LEU A 42 12.60 -21.69 -9.12
N ARG A 43 11.69 -21.86 -10.09
CA ARG A 43 12.05 -21.69 -11.49
C ARG A 43 12.33 -20.22 -11.78
N LYS A 44 13.33 -19.96 -12.61
CA LYS A 44 13.69 -18.61 -13.04
C LYS A 44 12.49 -17.95 -13.73
N GLY A 45 12.12 -16.75 -13.29
CA GLY A 45 11.01 -15.98 -13.86
C GLY A 45 9.65 -16.21 -13.21
N ASP A 46 9.58 -16.99 -12.13
CA ASP A 46 8.36 -17.21 -11.36
C ASP A 46 8.48 -16.66 -9.93
N TYR A 47 7.37 -16.61 -9.18
CA TYR A 47 7.34 -16.19 -7.77
C TYR A 47 7.05 -17.34 -6.81
N SER A 48 7.51 -17.22 -5.56
CA SER A 48 7.26 -18.22 -4.51
C SER A 48 5.91 -17.98 -3.85
N ARG A 49 4.94 -18.85 -4.17
CA ARG A 49 3.66 -18.97 -3.47
C ARG A 49 3.84 -19.23 -1.97
N PRO A 50 4.71 -20.18 -1.54
CA PRO A 50 4.95 -20.39 -0.11
C PRO A 50 5.44 -19.15 0.62
N ARG A 51 6.36 -18.39 0.01
CA ARG A 51 6.86 -17.14 0.58
C ARG A 51 5.82 -16.04 0.54
N LEU A 52 5.00 -15.93 -0.51
CA LEU A 52 3.90 -14.97 -0.56
C LEU A 52 2.95 -15.19 0.61
N VAL A 53 2.51 -16.43 0.82
CA VAL A 53 1.63 -16.82 1.94
C VAL A 53 2.31 -16.54 3.28
N ARG A 54 3.56 -17.01 3.46
CA ARG A 54 4.33 -16.82 4.69
C ARG A 54 4.52 -15.35 5.04
N TYR A 55 4.96 -14.52 4.10
CA TYR A 55 5.22 -13.12 4.35
C TYR A 55 3.93 -12.32 4.52
N THR A 56 2.81 -12.75 3.94
CA THR A 56 1.50 -12.14 4.25
C THR A 56 1.17 -12.26 5.74
N TYR A 57 1.51 -13.38 6.38
CA TYR A 57 1.41 -13.56 7.83
C TYR A 57 2.46 -12.76 8.63
N GLU A 58 3.74 -12.85 8.24
CA GLU A 58 4.84 -12.23 9.00
C GLU A 58 4.71 -10.70 9.03
N TYR A 59 4.28 -10.10 7.93
CA TYR A 59 4.09 -8.66 7.76
C TYR A 59 2.68 -8.16 8.14
N SER A 60 1.81 -9.00 8.70
CA SER A 60 0.60 -8.54 9.40
C SER A 60 0.99 -7.62 10.56
N LEU A 61 0.36 -6.46 10.69
CA LEU A 61 0.78 -5.39 11.60
C LEU A 61 0.36 -5.66 13.05
N SER A 62 -0.79 -6.27 13.27
CA SER A 62 -1.35 -6.52 14.60
C SER A 62 -1.44 -8.00 14.96
N GLY A 63 -1.55 -8.32 16.25
CA GLY A 63 -1.83 -9.70 16.70
C GLY A 63 -3.19 -10.20 16.21
N GLU A 64 -4.20 -9.33 16.17
CA GLU A 64 -5.54 -9.66 15.67
C GLU A 64 -5.52 -9.98 14.16
N SER A 65 -4.77 -9.21 13.38
CA SER A 65 -4.58 -9.46 11.94
C SER A 65 -3.87 -10.79 11.68
N ARG A 66 -2.88 -11.15 12.50
CA ARG A 66 -2.22 -12.47 12.45
C ARG A 66 -3.18 -13.61 12.78
N ASP A 67 -4.02 -13.42 13.80
CA ASP A 67 -5.04 -14.40 14.17
C ASP A 67 -6.07 -14.59 13.04
N ASN A 68 -6.51 -13.49 12.42
CA ASN A 68 -7.38 -13.53 11.26
C ASN A 68 -6.72 -14.26 10.10
N PHE A 69 -5.46 -13.95 9.77
CA PHE A 69 -4.73 -14.67 8.74
C PHE A 69 -4.71 -16.17 9.00
N LEU A 70 -4.37 -16.61 10.23
CA LEU A 70 -4.30 -18.04 10.56
C LEU A 70 -5.67 -18.71 10.39
N ARG A 71 -6.75 -18.11 10.90
CA ARG A 71 -8.10 -18.65 10.74
C ARG A 71 -8.47 -18.83 9.26
N PHE A 72 -8.18 -17.82 8.43
CA PHE A 72 -8.43 -17.89 7.00
C PHE A 72 -7.57 -18.94 6.31
N PHE A 73 -6.28 -19.01 6.64
CA PHE A 73 -5.35 -19.98 6.08
C PHE A 73 -5.79 -21.41 6.38
N PHE A 74 -6.00 -21.76 7.66
CA PHE A 74 -6.38 -23.12 8.07
C PHE A 74 -7.71 -23.55 7.44
N LYS A 75 -8.68 -22.62 7.39
CA LYS A 75 -9.92 -22.86 6.67
C LYS A 75 -9.71 -23.07 5.17
N ALA A 76 -8.87 -22.26 4.52
CA ALA A 76 -8.63 -22.35 3.09
C ALA A 76 -7.94 -23.66 2.69
N VAL A 77 -7.08 -24.21 3.56
CA VAL A 77 -6.38 -25.49 3.33
C VAL A 77 -7.14 -26.71 3.88
N ASP A 78 -8.38 -26.52 4.34
CA ASP A 78 -9.25 -27.56 4.91
C ASP A 78 -8.61 -28.32 6.09
N LEU A 79 -8.02 -27.56 7.02
CA LEU A 79 -7.44 -28.08 8.27
C LEU A 79 -8.09 -27.41 9.48
N GLN A 80 -8.21 -28.16 10.58
CA GLN A 80 -8.59 -27.58 11.86
C GLN A 80 -7.42 -26.76 12.43
N ILE A 81 -7.70 -25.56 12.90
CA ILE A 81 -6.68 -24.66 13.48
C ILE A 81 -6.13 -25.18 14.82
N ASP A 82 -6.97 -25.90 15.56
CA ASP A 82 -6.68 -26.59 16.82
C ASP A 82 -6.44 -28.09 16.62
N GLY A 83 -6.38 -28.55 15.36
CA GLY A 83 -6.13 -29.95 15.03
C GLY A 83 -4.73 -30.40 15.45
N ASP A 84 -4.63 -31.67 15.89
CA ASP A 84 -3.37 -32.34 16.23
C ASP A 84 -3.04 -33.49 15.27
N GLU A 85 -3.91 -33.72 14.28
CA GLU A 85 -3.71 -34.75 13.28
C GLU A 85 -2.47 -34.48 12.42
N PRO A 86 -1.75 -35.55 11.99
CA PRO A 86 -0.66 -35.43 11.04
C PRO A 86 -1.13 -34.78 9.73
N ILE A 87 -0.32 -33.86 9.21
CA ILE A 87 -0.65 -33.13 7.98
C ILE A 87 -0.37 -34.02 6.78
N SER A 88 -1.42 -34.35 6.02
CA SER A 88 -1.28 -34.97 4.69
C SER A 88 -0.94 -33.92 3.65
N PHE A 89 0.35 -33.74 3.37
CA PHE A 89 0.83 -32.72 2.42
C PHE A 89 0.30 -32.91 1.00
N GLU A 90 0.07 -34.15 0.57
CA GLU A 90 -0.52 -34.44 -0.74
C GLU A 90 -1.95 -33.90 -0.85
N ASN A 91 -2.74 -34.02 0.23
CA ASN A 91 -4.13 -33.57 0.25
C ASN A 91 -4.23 -32.04 0.33
N ILE A 92 -3.39 -31.39 1.14
CA ILE A 92 -3.48 -29.93 1.33
C ILE A 92 -2.77 -29.14 0.22
N ARG A 93 -1.91 -29.79 -0.57
CA ARG A 93 -1.14 -29.13 -1.64
C ARG A 93 -2.03 -28.30 -2.58
N PRO A 94 -3.07 -28.83 -3.24
CA PRO A 94 -3.90 -28.02 -4.14
C PRO A 94 -4.48 -26.79 -3.43
N HIS A 95 -5.05 -26.97 -2.24
CA HIS A 95 -5.66 -25.88 -1.48
C HIS A 95 -4.67 -24.80 -1.04
N PHE A 96 -3.45 -25.20 -0.68
CA PHE A 96 -2.39 -24.26 -0.35
C PHE A 96 -2.03 -23.36 -1.54
N PHE A 97 -1.85 -23.94 -2.72
CA PHE A 97 -1.51 -23.18 -3.92
C PHE A 97 -2.71 -22.36 -4.41
N ASP A 98 -3.94 -22.87 -4.30
CA ASP A 98 -5.16 -22.10 -4.59
C ASP A 98 -5.29 -20.90 -3.65
N PHE A 99 -4.97 -21.04 -2.37
CA PHE A 99 -4.95 -19.91 -1.42
C PHE A 99 -3.89 -18.87 -1.80
N ALA A 100 -2.71 -19.30 -2.24
CA ALA A 100 -1.67 -18.38 -2.69
C ALA A 100 -2.08 -17.62 -3.96
N GLU A 101 -2.68 -18.31 -4.95
CA GLU A 101 -3.21 -17.67 -6.16
C GLU A 101 -4.40 -16.76 -5.85
N TYR A 102 -5.22 -17.11 -4.85
CA TYR A 102 -6.28 -16.23 -4.35
C TYR A 102 -5.71 -14.92 -3.81
N LEU A 103 -4.69 -14.97 -2.94
CA LEU A 103 -4.02 -13.77 -2.43
C LEU A 103 -3.39 -12.95 -3.58
N PHE A 104 -2.69 -13.63 -4.48
CA PHE A 104 -2.02 -12.99 -5.60
C PHE A 104 -3.00 -12.27 -6.54
N GLY A 105 -3.99 -13.00 -7.07
CA GLY A 105 -4.92 -12.50 -8.09
C GLY A 105 -5.92 -11.48 -7.56
N ASN A 106 -6.39 -11.63 -6.31
CA ASN A 106 -7.39 -10.72 -5.75
C ASN A 106 -6.79 -9.48 -5.09
N PHE A 107 -5.49 -9.48 -4.76
CA PHE A 107 -4.88 -8.36 -4.03
C PHE A 107 -3.56 -7.91 -4.64
N PHE A 108 -2.50 -8.73 -4.60
CA PHE A 108 -1.15 -8.25 -4.97
C PHE A 108 -1.04 -7.79 -6.43
N LEU A 109 -1.63 -8.55 -7.36
CA LEU A 109 -1.67 -8.21 -8.78
C LEU A 109 -2.41 -6.88 -9.03
N PRO A 110 -3.70 -6.72 -8.65
CA PRO A 110 -4.42 -5.48 -8.90
C PRO A 110 -3.82 -4.29 -8.15
N VAL A 111 -3.35 -4.45 -6.91
CA VAL A 111 -2.69 -3.39 -6.13
C VAL A 111 -1.46 -2.87 -6.88
N LYS A 112 -0.56 -3.75 -7.32
CA LYS A 112 0.65 -3.32 -8.01
C LYS A 112 0.37 -2.76 -9.41
N ALA A 113 -0.56 -3.36 -10.15
CA ALA A 113 -0.91 -2.92 -11.51
C ALA A 113 -1.56 -1.52 -11.55
N SER A 114 -2.26 -1.15 -10.48
CA SER A 114 -3.01 0.11 -10.39
C SER A 114 -2.26 1.23 -9.67
N ALA A 115 -1.31 0.91 -8.80
CA ALA A 115 -0.53 1.88 -8.04
C ALA A 115 0.27 2.87 -8.92
N LYS A 116 0.50 2.55 -10.20
CA LYS A 116 1.11 3.44 -11.19
C LYS A 116 0.13 4.44 -11.83
N LYS A 117 -1.17 4.18 -11.71
CA LYS A 117 -2.23 4.83 -12.50
C LYS A 117 -3.09 5.76 -11.65
N THR A 118 -2.56 6.30 -10.57
CA THR A 118 -3.25 7.36 -9.82
C THR A 118 -3.61 8.48 -10.80
N PRO A 119 -4.90 8.79 -11.02
CA PRO A 119 -5.29 9.82 -11.97
C PRO A 119 -4.64 11.14 -11.57
N GLN A 120 -3.66 11.59 -12.36
CA GLN A 120 -3.10 12.93 -12.20
C GLN A 120 -3.95 13.89 -13.02
N LEU A 121 -4.48 14.93 -12.38
CA LEU A 121 -4.89 16.11 -13.11
C LEU A 121 -3.60 16.87 -13.45
N SER A 122 -3.11 16.71 -14.66
CA SER A 122 -2.06 17.57 -15.21
C SER A 122 -2.64 18.99 -15.41
N PRO A 123 -1.82 20.05 -15.39
CA PRO A 123 -2.30 21.42 -15.65
C PRO A 123 -3.00 21.57 -17.01
N ALA A 124 -2.57 20.80 -18.01
CA ALA A 124 -3.24 20.75 -19.33
C ALA A 124 -4.63 20.08 -19.29
N SER A 125 -4.86 19.18 -18.33
CA SER A 125 -6.14 18.49 -18.12
C SER A 125 -7.20 19.41 -17.53
N GLU A 126 -6.81 20.36 -16.67
CA GLU A 126 -7.70 21.31 -16.00
C GLU A 126 -8.39 22.26 -17.00
N ALA A 127 -7.71 22.61 -18.09
CA ALA A 127 -8.29 23.41 -19.17
C ALA A 127 -9.28 22.63 -20.05
N GLN A 128 -9.17 21.30 -20.11
CA GLN A 128 -10.01 20.44 -20.97
C GLN A 128 -11.21 19.81 -20.25
N SER A 129 -11.23 19.81 -18.91
CA SER A 129 -12.31 19.23 -18.10
C SER A 129 -13.62 20.03 -18.09
N GLN A 130 -13.71 21.18 -18.78
CA GLN A 130 -14.98 21.94 -18.88
C GLN A 130 -16.08 21.26 -19.72
N GLY A 131 -15.84 20.07 -20.29
CA GLY A 131 -16.72 19.47 -21.31
C GLY A 131 -17.12 17.99 -21.16
N GLN A 132 -16.73 17.26 -20.13
CA GLN A 132 -17.15 15.85 -19.96
C GLN A 132 -17.87 15.67 -18.62
N GLN A 133 -18.97 14.90 -18.64
CA GLN A 133 -19.77 14.60 -17.45
C GLN A 133 -18.87 14.00 -16.35
N ASP A 134 -18.60 14.83 -15.35
CA ASP A 134 -17.72 14.54 -14.23
C ASP A 134 -18.56 13.87 -13.12
N ASP A 135 -18.23 12.63 -12.77
CA ASP A 135 -18.81 11.86 -11.66
C ASP A 135 -18.35 12.41 -10.28
N GLY A 136 -18.18 13.74 -10.18
CA GLY A 136 -17.64 14.40 -8.99
C GLY A 136 -16.23 13.97 -8.56
N THR A 137 -15.51 13.21 -9.39
CA THR A 137 -14.17 12.67 -9.07
C THR A 137 -13.08 13.69 -9.41
N GLY A 138 -13.24 14.45 -10.49
CA GLY A 138 -12.31 15.52 -10.86
C GLY A 138 -12.12 16.59 -9.77
N PRO A 139 -13.19 17.19 -9.21
CA PRO A 139 -13.08 18.25 -8.21
C PRO A 139 -12.55 17.74 -6.87
N ARG A 140 -12.75 16.45 -6.56
CA ARG A 140 -12.18 15.83 -5.35
C ARG A 140 -10.66 15.67 -5.48
N LEU A 141 -10.19 15.22 -6.63
CA LEU A 141 -8.75 15.05 -6.87
C LEU A 141 -8.00 16.38 -6.91
N SER A 142 -8.62 17.46 -7.42
CA SER A 142 -8.00 18.79 -7.38
C SER A 142 -7.89 19.34 -5.96
N VAL A 143 -8.93 19.17 -5.14
CA VAL A 143 -8.90 19.53 -3.70
C VAL A 143 -7.84 18.70 -2.97
N LEU A 144 -7.81 17.38 -3.18
CA LEU A 144 -6.79 16.50 -2.60
C LEU A 144 -5.37 16.94 -2.98
N ARG A 145 -5.15 17.27 -4.25
CA ARG A 145 -3.85 17.72 -4.75
C ARG A 145 -3.41 19.00 -4.05
N ARG A 146 -4.27 20.01 -4.01
CA ARG A 146 -4.00 21.28 -3.34
C ARG A 146 -3.71 21.07 -1.86
N ASP A 147 -4.54 20.29 -1.17
CA ASP A 147 -4.40 20.08 0.27
C ASP A 147 -3.11 19.32 0.61
N CYS A 148 -2.72 18.32 -0.20
CA CYS A 148 -1.45 17.62 -0.02
C CYS A 148 -0.24 18.53 -0.28
N LEU A 149 -0.27 19.37 -1.31
CA LEU A 149 0.80 20.34 -1.59
C LEU A 149 0.98 21.31 -0.42
N ILE A 150 -0.12 21.91 0.08
CA ILE A 150 -0.09 22.81 1.23
C ILE A 150 0.44 22.09 2.48
N ARG A 151 -0.08 20.89 2.77
CA ARG A 151 0.35 20.09 3.93
C ARG A 151 1.83 19.78 3.87
N ASP A 152 2.32 19.37 2.71
CA ASP A 152 3.71 18.96 2.49
C ASP A 152 4.64 20.15 2.20
N ARG A 153 4.14 21.38 2.40
CA ARG A 153 4.86 22.66 2.21
C ARG A 153 5.45 22.81 0.82
N HIS A 154 4.66 22.42 -0.18
CA HIS A 154 5.01 22.39 -1.60
C HIS A 154 6.33 21.65 -1.87
N ARG A 155 6.62 20.61 -1.09
CA ARG A 155 7.84 19.82 -1.21
C ARG A 155 7.55 18.34 -1.38
N CYS A 156 8.40 17.70 -2.16
CA CYS A 156 8.44 16.24 -2.21
C CYS A 156 8.75 15.70 -0.81
N VAL A 157 7.90 14.79 -0.31
CA VAL A 157 8.04 14.15 1.00
C VAL A 157 9.39 13.44 1.16
N VAL A 158 9.92 12.87 0.07
CA VAL A 158 11.18 12.11 0.08
C VAL A 158 12.40 13.03 -0.10
N SER A 159 12.48 13.73 -1.24
CA SER A 159 13.66 14.51 -1.62
C SER A 159 13.72 15.90 -1.02
N ARG A 160 12.59 16.47 -0.58
CA ARG A 160 12.40 17.87 -0.16
C ARG A 160 12.54 18.92 -1.27
N VAL A 161 12.71 18.49 -2.52
CA VAL A 161 12.64 19.37 -3.70
C VAL A 161 11.31 20.12 -3.71
N PHE A 162 11.38 21.42 -3.97
CA PHE A 162 10.23 22.34 -4.01
C PHE A 162 9.46 22.24 -5.33
N ASP A 163 8.16 22.54 -5.29
CA ASP A 163 7.29 22.49 -6.46
C ASP A 163 7.61 23.60 -7.46
N LEU A 164 7.79 23.22 -8.72
CA LEU A 164 8.13 24.16 -9.78
C LEU A 164 6.98 25.12 -10.12
N ALA A 165 5.73 24.66 -10.13
CA ALA A 165 4.60 25.53 -10.46
C ALA A 165 4.40 26.59 -9.36
N GLU A 166 4.50 26.19 -8.10
CA GLU A 166 4.48 27.11 -6.97
C GLU A 166 5.66 28.09 -6.99
N ALA A 167 6.86 27.62 -7.35
CA ALA A 167 8.02 28.48 -7.48
C ALA A 167 7.79 29.57 -8.54
N GLU A 168 7.32 29.19 -9.74
CA GLU A 168 7.01 30.11 -10.83
C GLU A 168 6.00 31.18 -10.40
N GLU A 169 4.92 30.81 -9.71
CA GLU A 169 3.94 31.77 -9.20
C GLU A 169 4.55 32.76 -8.19
N ARG A 170 5.42 32.28 -7.29
CA ARG A 170 6.06 33.14 -6.29
C ARG A 170 7.13 34.07 -6.89
N TYR A 171 7.77 33.70 -7.99
CA TYR A 171 8.76 34.55 -8.67
C TYR A 171 8.16 35.83 -9.26
N GLU A 172 6.86 35.84 -9.55
CA GLU A 172 6.15 37.06 -9.97
C GLU A 172 5.95 38.06 -8.82
N THR A 173 6.35 37.72 -7.58
CA THR A 173 6.16 38.58 -6.40
C THR A 173 7.35 39.54 -6.18
N PRO A 174 7.13 40.85 -5.92
CA PRO A 174 8.20 41.86 -5.84
C PRO A 174 9.27 41.64 -4.76
N CYS A 175 9.01 40.80 -3.75
CA CYS A 175 9.88 40.62 -2.58
C CYS A 175 10.83 39.41 -2.68
N GLY A 176 10.92 38.79 -3.87
CA GLY A 176 11.66 37.56 -4.14
C GLY A 176 10.87 36.31 -3.75
N ALA A 177 10.98 35.25 -4.55
CA ALA A 177 10.29 33.99 -4.30
C ALA A 177 10.84 33.32 -3.03
N ARG A 178 9.93 32.97 -2.12
CA ARG A 178 10.27 32.31 -0.84
C ARG A 178 9.51 31.00 -0.70
N ASP A 179 10.08 30.03 0.01
CA ASP A 179 9.37 28.82 0.42
C ASP A 179 8.38 29.08 1.55
N ASP A 180 7.66 28.04 1.95
CA ASP A 180 6.61 28.07 2.99
C ASP A 180 7.17 28.40 4.38
N GLU A 181 8.49 28.36 4.57
CA GLU A 181 9.18 28.78 5.79
C GLU A 181 9.83 30.17 5.67
N GLY A 182 9.63 30.86 4.54
CA GLY A 182 10.15 32.21 4.30
C GLY A 182 11.61 32.27 3.83
N ARG A 183 12.26 31.15 3.52
CA ARG A 183 13.62 31.11 2.93
C ARG A 183 13.55 31.42 1.44
N LEU A 184 14.58 32.05 0.88
CA LEU A 184 14.59 32.39 -0.55
C LEU A 184 14.78 31.12 -1.39
N LEU A 185 13.97 30.95 -2.44
CA LEU A 185 14.07 29.77 -3.32
C LEU A 185 15.39 29.71 -4.10
N VAL A 186 16.03 30.85 -4.35
CA VAL A 186 17.35 30.94 -4.99
C VAL A 186 18.46 30.31 -4.14
N ASP A 187 18.26 30.20 -2.82
CA ASP A 187 19.23 29.59 -1.91
C ASP A 187 19.02 28.06 -1.75
N GLU A 188 18.02 27.49 -2.42
CA GLU A 188 17.76 26.05 -2.39
C GLU A 188 18.89 25.29 -3.12
N PRO A 189 19.34 24.15 -2.56
CA PRO A 189 20.46 23.39 -3.14
C PRO A 189 20.09 22.61 -4.41
N ASP A 190 18.80 22.31 -4.60
CA ASP A 190 18.28 21.51 -5.69
C ASP A 190 17.32 22.36 -6.55
N ASP A 191 17.35 22.14 -7.87
CA ASP A 191 16.38 22.77 -8.77
C ASP A 191 14.94 22.30 -8.43
N PRO A 192 13.95 23.20 -8.51
CA PRO A 192 12.55 22.83 -8.32
C PRO A 192 12.08 21.84 -9.39
N ALA A 193 11.07 21.03 -9.05
CA ALA A 193 10.50 20.03 -9.95
C ALA A 193 8.98 20.01 -9.82
N TYR A 194 8.28 19.60 -10.88
CA TYR A 194 6.85 19.34 -10.78
C TYR A 194 6.59 18.24 -9.75
N LEU A 195 5.64 18.48 -8.85
CA LEU A 195 5.18 17.48 -7.89
C LEU A 195 3.89 16.80 -8.33
N GLU A 196 3.71 15.57 -7.88
CA GLU A 196 2.54 14.73 -8.06
C GLU A 196 2.03 14.28 -6.70
N VAL A 197 0.73 14.01 -6.62
CA VAL A 197 0.11 13.47 -5.41
C VAL A 197 -0.21 12.01 -5.64
N ALA A 198 0.41 11.16 -4.82
CA ALA A 198 0.33 9.71 -4.92
C ALA A 198 -0.53 9.16 -3.79
N HIS A 199 -1.55 8.35 -4.13
CA HIS A 199 -2.23 7.56 -3.10
C HIS A 199 -1.28 6.53 -2.48
N ILE A 200 -1.40 6.31 -1.17
CA ILE A 200 -0.64 5.32 -0.39
C ILE A 200 -1.17 3.92 -0.71
N LEU A 201 -2.48 3.72 -0.57
CA LEU A 201 -3.17 2.55 -1.09
C LEU A 201 -3.95 2.96 -2.36
N PRO A 202 -3.79 2.23 -3.49
CA PRO A 202 -4.34 2.66 -4.77
C PRO A 202 -5.85 2.84 -4.75
N HIS A 203 -6.33 3.93 -5.36
CA HIS A 203 -7.75 4.26 -5.48
C HIS A 203 -8.59 3.11 -6.07
N SER A 204 -8.05 2.35 -7.03
CA SER A 204 -8.76 1.24 -7.68
C SER A 204 -9.12 0.10 -6.74
N LEU A 205 -8.53 0.01 -5.53
CA LEU A 205 -8.93 -0.99 -4.54
C LEU A 205 -10.39 -0.84 -4.12
N MET A 206 -10.92 0.39 -4.19
CA MET A 206 -12.25 0.72 -3.68
C MET A 206 -13.24 1.11 -4.78
N GLN A 207 -12.80 1.25 -6.03
CA GLN A 207 -13.68 1.50 -7.17
C GLN A 207 -14.73 0.39 -7.31
N ALA A 208 -15.99 0.79 -7.38
CA ALA A 208 -17.09 -0.12 -7.71
C ALA A 208 -17.18 -0.26 -9.23
N ASN A 209 -17.59 -1.44 -9.72
CA ASN A 209 -18.01 -1.57 -11.11
C ASN A 209 -19.29 -0.73 -11.34
N ARG A 210 -19.50 -0.33 -12.61
CA ARG A 210 -20.62 0.54 -13.07
C ARG A 210 -22.03 0.09 -12.65
N GLU A 211 -22.19 -1.14 -12.14
CA GLU A 211 -23.47 -1.74 -11.75
C GLU A 211 -23.77 -1.65 -10.24
N GLY A 212 -22.95 -0.97 -9.44
CA GLY A 212 -23.26 -0.66 -8.03
C GLY A 212 -23.32 -1.85 -7.06
N LYS A 213 -23.02 -3.07 -7.51
CA LYS A 213 -22.84 -4.25 -6.64
C LYS A 213 -21.41 -4.33 -6.11
N LEU A 214 -21.26 -4.72 -4.84
CA LEU A 214 -19.95 -5.09 -4.28
C LEU A 214 -19.45 -6.32 -5.04
N ASP A 215 -18.48 -6.11 -5.94
CA ASP A 215 -17.79 -7.16 -6.67
C ASP A 215 -17.21 -8.19 -5.68
N PRO A 216 -17.36 -9.51 -5.91
CA PRO A 216 -16.61 -10.54 -5.19
C PRO A 216 -15.12 -10.20 -5.01
N SER A 217 -14.50 -9.55 -5.99
CA SER A 217 -13.11 -9.04 -5.92
C SER A 217 -12.90 -8.01 -4.81
N LYS A 218 -13.88 -7.12 -4.58
CA LYS A 218 -13.84 -6.11 -3.51
C LYS A 218 -13.96 -6.75 -2.12
N LYS A 219 -14.82 -7.77 -1.96
CA LYS A 219 -14.90 -8.53 -0.69
C LYS A 219 -13.58 -9.23 -0.38
N SER A 220 -12.95 -9.85 -1.39
CA SER A 220 -11.65 -10.47 -1.25
C SER A 220 -10.56 -9.46 -0.87
N THR A 221 -10.52 -8.31 -1.52
CA THR A 221 -9.59 -7.21 -1.19
C THR A 221 -9.74 -6.78 0.28
N LEU A 222 -10.97 -6.56 0.74
CA LEU A 222 -11.25 -6.18 2.13
C LEU A 222 -10.83 -7.27 3.12
N ALA A 223 -11.06 -8.55 2.78
CA ALA A 223 -10.61 -9.68 3.58
C ALA A 223 -9.09 -9.64 3.78
N ILE A 224 -8.36 -9.44 2.70
CA ILE A 224 -6.90 -9.45 2.70
C ILE A 224 -6.37 -8.23 3.43
N LEU A 225 -6.99 -7.05 3.30
CA LEU A 225 -6.63 -5.87 4.11
C LEU A 225 -6.77 -6.13 5.62
N ASN A 226 -7.80 -6.85 6.06
CA ASN A 226 -7.94 -7.22 7.47
C ASN A 226 -6.89 -8.25 7.95
N MET A 227 -6.30 -9.04 7.04
CA MET A 227 -5.14 -9.87 7.35
C MET A 227 -3.86 -9.04 7.55
N PHE A 228 -3.79 -7.84 6.98
CA PHE A 228 -2.70 -6.90 7.22
C PHE A 228 -2.93 -6.09 8.49
N ASP A 229 -4.07 -5.44 8.60
CA ASP A 229 -4.37 -4.49 9.65
C ASP A 229 -5.88 -4.32 9.82
N VAL A 230 -6.43 -4.81 10.95
CA VAL A 230 -7.88 -4.86 11.18
C VAL A 230 -8.47 -3.45 11.19
N GLY A 231 -9.48 -3.20 10.36
CA GLY A 231 -10.15 -1.89 10.26
C GLY A 231 -9.39 -0.87 9.41
N VAL A 232 -8.24 -1.23 8.81
CA VAL A 232 -7.52 -0.30 7.91
C VAL A 232 -8.36 0.08 6.69
N ALA A 233 -9.25 -0.83 6.26
CA ALA A 233 -10.15 -0.58 5.14
C ALA A 233 -11.11 0.59 5.40
N GLU A 234 -11.45 0.88 6.65
CA GLU A 234 -12.33 2.02 7.00
C GLU A 234 -11.66 3.35 6.65
N LEU A 235 -10.33 3.42 6.69
CA LEU A 235 -9.55 4.61 6.37
C LEU A 235 -9.52 4.96 4.87
N ILE A 236 -10.05 4.08 4.02
CA ILE A 236 -10.04 4.24 2.56
C ILE A 236 -11.41 3.95 1.94
N GLN A 237 -12.46 3.82 2.75
CA GLN A 237 -13.81 3.54 2.26
C GLN A 237 -14.55 4.81 1.82
N GLY A 238 -15.28 4.70 0.72
CA GLY A 238 -16.15 5.78 0.25
C GLY A 238 -15.34 7.05 -0.07
N PRO A 239 -15.69 8.22 0.50
CA PRO A 239 -14.96 9.47 0.23
C PRO A 239 -13.53 9.48 0.78
N GLU A 240 -13.21 8.63 1.76
CA GLU A 240 -11.88 8.59 2.40
C GLU A 240 -10.78 8.09 1.46
N ILE A 241 -11.12 7.41 0.35
CA ILE A 241 -10.15 6.93 -0.62
C ILE A 241 -9.32 8.08 -1.21
N ASP A 242 -9.96 9.23 -1.43
CA ASP A 242 -9.38 10.48 -1.93
C ASP A 242 -9.11 11.47 -0.79
N GLY A 243 -8.92 10.98 0.44
CA GLY A 243 -8.56 11.78 1.60
C GLY A 243 -7.05 12.03 1.69
N PRO A 244 -6.60 13.17 2.25
CA PRO A 244 -5.17 13.46 2.49
C PRO A 244 -4.45 12.37 3.30
N ARG A 245 -5.19 11.66 4.17
CA ARG A 245 -4.67 10.51 4.95
C ARG A 245 -4.12 9.39 4.07
N ASN A 246 -4.68 9.20 2.87
CA ASN A 246 -4.26 8.18 1.92
C ASN A 246 -3.37 8.76 0.81
N ALA A 247 -2.77 9.94 0.97
CA ALA A 247 -1.98 10.56 -0.11
C ALA A 247 -0.71 11.30 0.36
N ILE A 248 0.31 11.30 -0.48
CA ILE A 248 1.60 11.96 -0.26
C ILE A 248 2.11 12.69 -1.50
N THR A 249 2.80 13.81 -1.31
CA THR A 249 3.40 14.60 -2.39
C THR A 249 4.79 14.08 -2.76
N LEU A 250 5.01 13.76 -4.03
CA LEU A 250 6.25 13.16 -4.55
C LEU A 250 6.67 13.81 -5.86
N THR A 251 7.97 13.77 -6.19
CA THR A 251 8.38 14.00 -7.59
C THR A 251 7.98 12.79 -8.46
N PRO A 252 7.81 12.95 -9.79
CA PRO A 252 7.41 11.86 -10.68
C PRO A 252 8.24 10.58 -10.55
N GLN A 253 9.56 10.72 -10.38
CA GLN A 253 10.45 9.56 -10.19
C GLN A 253 10.18 8.82 -8.86
N HIS A 254 9.94 9.56 -7.78
CA HIS A 254 9.62 8.99 -6.48
C HIS A 254 8.22 8.39 -6.48
N HIS A 255 7.25 9.03 -7.12
CA HIS A 255 5.90 8.50 -7.31
C HIS A 255 5.94 7.16 -8.05
N LEU A 256 6.65 7.09 -9.19
CA LEU A 256 6.82 5.84 -9.92
C LEU A 256 7.45 4.74 -9.04
N SER A 257 8.46 5.08 -8.24
CA SER A 257 9.14 4.10 -7.37
C SER A 257 8.28 3.66 -6.19
N PHE A 258 7.51 4.58 -5.61
CA PHE A 258 6.58 4.34 -4.51
C PHE A 258 5.38 3.49 -4.95
N GLY A 259 4.77 3.83 -6.09
CA GLY A 259 3.69 3.03 -6.70
C GLY A 259 4.17 1.64 -7.17
N ASN A 260 5.45 1.49 -7.53
CA ASN A 260 6.05 0.17 -7.80
C ASN A 260 6.41 -0.63 -6.56
N PHE A 261 6.14 -0.10 -5.36
CA PHE A 261 6.56 -0.68 -4.10
C PHE A 261 8.09 -0.91 -4.01
N LYS A 262 8.87 -0.07 -4.69
CA LYS A 262 10.33 -0.07 -4.64
C LYS A 262 10.87 0.97 -3.65
N VAL A 263 10.06 1.95 -3.25
CA VAL A 263 10.33 2.89 -2.15
C VAL A 263 9.22 2.77 -1.12
N TYR A 264 9.57 2.71 0.16
CA TYR A 264 8.63 2.50 1.27
C TYR A 264 9.10 3.24 2.53
N PHE A 265 8.18 3.40 3.47
CA PHE A 265 8.34 4.22 4.68
C PHE A 265 8.30 3.31 5.92
N GLU A 266 9.38 3.29 6.70
CA GLU A 266 9.43 2.63 8.00
C GLU A 266 9.25 3.66 9.11
N HIS A 267 8.21 3.53 9.94
CA HIS A 267 8.02 4.43 11.08
C HIS A 267 9.16 4.31 12.09
N VAL A 268 9.65 5.44 12.61
CA VAL A 268 10.68 5.46 13.64
C VAL A 268 10.02 5.33 15.02
N PRO A 269 10.28 4.25 15.78
CA PRO A 269 9.62 4.03 17.07
C PRO A 269 9.85 5.18 18.05
N GLY A 270 8.82 5.54 18.81
CA GLY A 270 8.86 6.60 19.81
C GLY A 270 8.82 8.03 19.26
N THR A 271 8.64 8.19 17.95
CA THR A 271 8.42 9.49 17.30
C THR A 271 6.97 9.61 16.83
N ASP A 272 6.55 10.85 16.55
CA ASP A 272 5.26 11.10 15.94
C ASP A 272 5.29 10.75 14.45
N GLU A 273 5.50 11.71 13.56
CA GLU A 273 5.46 11.48 12.11
C GLU A 273 6.85 11.32 11.48
N THR A 274 7.77 10.62 12.14
CA THR A 274 9.12 10.39 11.59
C THR A 274 9.24 9.01 10.96
N TYR A 275 9.79 8.98 9.74
CA TYR A 275 9.96 7.77 8.96
C TYR A 275 11.37 7.68 8.38
N THR A 276 11.93 6.47 8.39
CA THR A 276 13.09 6.11 7.58
C THR A 276 12.58 5.57 6.25
N ILE A 277 12.85 6.32 5.18
CA ILE A 277 12.44 5.96 3.84
C ILE A 277 13.55 5.13 3.20
N ARG A 278 13.20 3.96 2.68
CA ARG A 278 14.12 2.98 2.12
C ARG A 278 13.72 2.60 0.70
N THR A 279 14.60 1.85 0.03
CA THR A 279 14.34 1.36 -1.32
C THR A 279 14.86 -0.06 -1.54
N PHE A 280 14.15 -0.81 -2.39
CA PHE A 280 14.61 -2.10 -2.96
C PHE A 280 15.35 -1.92 -4.30
N HIS A 281 15.54 -0.70 -4.78
CA HIS A 281 16.41 -0.45 -5.93
C HIS A 281 17.83 -0.88 -5.61
N LYS A 282 18.51 -1.53 -6.57
CA LYS A 282 19.93 -1.87 -6.40
C LYS A 282 20.75 -0.59 -6.26
N GLN A 283 21.77 -0.62 -5.41
CA GLN A 283 22.65 0.53 -5.15
C GLN A 283 23.21 1.18 -6.43
N SER A 284 23.42 0.38 -7.48
CA SER A 284 23.87 0.86 -8.79
C SER A 284 22.91 1.83 -9.47
N TYR A 285 21.61 1.78 -9.17
CA TYR A 285 20.57 2.65 -9.72
C TYR A 285 20.31 3.90 -8.86
N VAL A 286 20.78 3.94 -7.61
CA VAL A 286 20.56 5.04 -6.64
C VAL A 286 21.86 5.75 -6.25
N ARG A 287 22.87 5.75 -7.14
CA ARG A 287 24.21 6.34 -6.87
C ARG A 287 24.21 7.82 -6.48
N ARG A 288 23.13 8.55 -6.77
CA ARG A 288 22.96 9.97 -6.45
C ARG A 288 21.80 10.25 -5.48
N ALA A 289 21.14 9.21 -4.96
CA ALA A 289 19.98 9.38 -4.08
C ALA A 289 20.37 9.21 -2.60
N PRO A 290 19.77 9.97 -1.67
CA PRO A 290 20.12 9.95 -0.26
C PRO A 290 19.54 8.75 0.52
N PHE A 291 19.20 7.62 -0.12
CA PHE A 291 18.61 6.48 0.59
C PHE A 291 19.65 5.70 1.43
N PRO A 292 19.31 5.27 2.66
CA PRO A 292 18.07 5.55 3.38
C PRO A 292 18.04 7.00 3.87
N VAL A 293 16.85 7.61 3.86
CA VAL A 293 16.67 9.00 4.29
C VAL A 293 15.63 9.08 5.40
N THR A 294 15.90 9.84 6.46
CA THR A 294 14.94 10.07 7.53
C THR A 294 14.19 11.39 7.31
N ARG A 295 12.87 11.34 7.45
CA ARG A 295 11.96 12.46 7.24
C ARG A 295 10.91 12.51 8.34
N GLU A 296 10.79 13.66 8.97
CA GLU A 296 9.63 14.04 9.75
C GLU A 296 8.58 14.65 8.82
N LEU A 297 7.40 14.06 8.74
CA LEU A 297 6.34 14.58 7.88
C LEU A 297 5.73 15.83 8.51
N TYR A 298 5.37 16.79 7.66
CA TYR A 298 4.81 18.04 8.13
C TYR A 298 3.40 17.83 8.68
N LEU A 299 3.14 18.44 9.83
CA LEU A 299 1.83 18.49 10.46
C LEU A 299 1.21 19.86 10.23
N THR A 300 -0.09 19.87 9.94
CA THR A 300 -0.89 21.11 9.88
C THR A 300 -2.09 20.98 10.80
N GLN A 301 -2.70 22.12 11.17
CA GLN A 301 -3.89 22.13 12.02
C GLN A 301 -5.17 21.74 11.27
N THR A 302 -5.19 21.93 9.96
CA THR A 302 -6.43 21.84 9.14
C THR A 302 -6.43 20.67 8.16
N ILE A 303 -5.26 20.16 7.77
CA ILE A 303 -5.10 19.07 6.80
C ILE A 303 -4.45 17.89 7.49
N GLU A 304 -5.12 16.75 7.43
CA GLU A 304 -4.71 15.55 8.13
C GLU A 304 -3.40 14.97 7.56
N PRO A 305 -2.52 14.45 8.43
CA PRO A 305 -1.28 13.83 7.97
C PRO A 305 -1.55 12.51 7.24
N PRO A 306 -0.58 12.05 6.42
CA PRO A 306 -0.58 10.68 5.90
C PRO A 306 -0.77 9.67 7.04
N SER A 307 -1.65 8.69 6.85
CA SER A 307 -1.94 7.71 7.89
C SER A 307 -0.75 6.78 8.10
N ARG A 308 -0.21 6.76 9.33
CA ARG A 308 0.79 5.78 9.79
C ARG A 308 0.41 4.35 9.42
N ARG A 309 -0.87 3.99 9.59
CA ARG A 309 -1.39 2.65 9.30
C ARG A 309 -1.34 2.32 7.81
N LEU A 310 -1.73 3.27 6.96
CA LEU A 310 -1.69 3.07 5.51
C LEU A 310 -0.25 2.96 5.00
N LEU A 311 0.67 3.78 5.51
CA LEU A 311 2.10 3.69 5.19
C LEU A 311 2.69 2.35 5.65
N ALA A 312 2.30 1.85 6.83
CA ALA A 312 2.73 0.55 7.33
C ALA A 312 2.21 -0.61 6.48
N VAL A 313 0.94 -0.56 6.01
CA VAL A 313 0.40 -1.55 5.09
C VAL A 313 1.11 -1.48 3.73
N HIS A 314 1.36 -0.29 3.19
CA HIS A 314 2.15 -0.13 1.96
C HIS A 314 3.55 -0.76 2.11
N CYS A 315 4.22 -0.49 3.24
CA CYS A 315 5.53 -1.08 3.57
C CYS A 315 5.46 -2.61 3.62
N ALA A 316 4.47 -3.18 4.31
CA ALA A 316 4.24 -4.63 4.37
C ALA A 316 4.08 -5.24 2.96
N ILE A 317 3.26 -4.63 2.11
CA ILE A 317 3.04 -5.06 0.72
C ILE A 317 4.36 -5.00 -0.07
N ALA A 318 5.14 -3.92 0.10
CA ALA A 318 6.43 -3.78 -0.57
C ALA A 318 7.40 -4.91 -0.23
N HIS A 319 7.52 -5.23 1.06
CA HIS A 319 8.35 -6.35 1.50
C HIS A 319 7.86 -7.69 0.94
N ILE A 320 6.55 -7.96 0.98
CA ILE A 320 6.01 -9.23 0.47
C ILE A 320 6.26 -9.37 -1.03
N LEU A 321 5.96 -8.33 -1.82
CA LEU A 321 6.20 -8.32 -3.26
C LEU A 321 7.67 -8.56 -3.59
N HIS A 322 8.59 -7.95 -2.82
CA HIS A 322 10.02 -8.11 -3.02
C HIS A 322 10.51 -9.51 -2.62
N LEU A 323 10.21 -9.96 -1.40
CA LEU A 323 10.78 -11.18 -0.83
C LEU A 323 10.18 -12.47 -1.40
N SER A 324 8.94 -12.43 -1.89
CA SER A 324 8.32 -13.55 -2.60
C SER A 324 8.69 -13.62 -4.09
N GLY A 325 9.23 -12.54 -4.66
CA GLY A 325 9.43 -12.38 -6.10
C GLY A 325 8.16 -12.02 -6.88
N ALA A 326 6.99 -11.95 -6.21
CA ALA A 326 5.71 -11.65 -6.88
C ALA A 326 5.72 -10.28 -7.55
N GLY A 327 6.44 -9.31 -6.98
CA GLY A 327 6.63 -8.01 -7.59
C GLY A 327 7.28 -8.13 -8.97
N ASP A 328 8.45 -8.73 -9.06
CA ASP A 328 9.17 -8.84 -10.33
C ASP A 328 8.41 -9.75 -11.32
N TYR A 329 7.67 -10.75 -10.83
CA TYR A 329 6.77 -11.56 -11.66
C TYR A 329 5.68 -10.69 -12.31
N ILE A 330 4.98 -9.84 -11.55
CA ILE A 330 3.96 -8.93 -12.08
C ILE A 330 4.51 -7.96 -13.12
N ASP A 331 5.76 -7.50 -12.96
CA ASP A 331 6.38 -6.58 -13.94
C ASP A 331 6.65 -7.25 -15.29
N ASN A 332 6.60 -8.58 -15.37
CA ASN A 332 6.83 -9.37 -16.58
C ASN A 332 5.55 -9.99 -17.17
N ILE A 333 4.37 -9.70 -16.60
CA ILE A 333 3.04 -10.03 -17.17
C ILE A 333 2.65 -8.90 -18.13
#